data_AF-A0A955Q8G1-F1
#
_entry.id   AF-A0A955Q8G1-F1
#
_cell.length_a   1.000
_cell.length_b   1.000
_cell.length_c   1.000
_cell.angle_alpha   90.00
_cell.angle_beta   90.00
_cell.angle_gamma   90.00
#
_symmetry.space_group_name_H-M   'P 1'
#
loop_
_entity.id
_entity.type
_entity.pdbx_description
1 polymer ?
#
loop_
_entity_poly.entity_id
_entity_poly.type
_entity_poly.pdbx_seq_one_letter_code
_entity_poly.pdbx_strand_id
1 'polypeptide(L)'
;MIVRTAHRSCRFIGFSIMLILWMGLSDAQATGTKVVVRALAKDAMFIGTSMGGANLIIRDVESGAILAEGRTHGDTGSPVTVIQEPRKRGRPLSDPSTAKVETSLNLLEPTLVSIEARAPASQRQSRIKASTQLWLLPGKDIEGDGVILEIPSFAVNILSPQPAERVQLSSLQSVPITLNVLMMCGCPITPDGLWDANQYEVAGIVKHNGIPVDTVSFI
;
A
#
# COMPACT_ATOMS: atom_id res chain seq x y z
N MET A 1 23.27 -63.49 80.56
CA MET A 1 24.22 -62.90 79.60
C MET A 1 23.43 -62.32 78.43
N ILE A 2 23.17 -60.99 78.49
CA ILE A 2 22.99 -60.01 77.38
C ILE A 2 22.07 -60.45 76.21
N VAL A 3 20.78 -60.09 76.15
CA VAL A 3 20.16 -58.78 75.78
C VAL A 3 20.13 -58.46 74.26
N ARG A 4 18.91 -58.17 73.77
CA ARG A 4 18.45 -57.25 72.69
C ARG A 4 17.82 -57.81 71.40
N THR A 5 16.53 -57.51 71.32
CA THR A 5 15.60 -57.31 70.19
C THR A 5 16.13 -56.41 69.07
N ALA A 6 15.63 -56.58 67.83
CA ALA A 6 15.18 -55.48 66.96
C ALA A 6 14.53 -55.96 65.64
N HIS A 7 13.33 -55.44 65.39
CA HIS A 7 12.65 -55.36 64.09
C HIS A 7 13.56 -54.79 62.98
N ARG A 8 13.45 -55.32 61.75
CA ARG A 8 13.88 -54.60 60.54
C ARG A 8 12.67 -54.05 59.79
N SER A 9 12.61 -52.73 59.82
CA SER A 9 11.66 -51.86 59.14
C SER A 9 12.12 -51.58 57.70
N CYS A 10 11.13 -51.48 56.80
CA CYS A 10 10.94 -50.46 55.77
C CYS A 10 12.16 -49.88 55.02
N ARG A 11 12.15 -49.95 53.68
CA ARG A 11 12.61 -48.85 52.80
C ARG A 11 12.05 -49.00 51.38
N PHE A 12 10.84 -48.46 51.18
CA PHE A 12 10.40 -47.86 49.91
C PHE A 12 11.29 -46.66 49.64
N ILE A 13 12.22 -46.70 48.68
CA ILE A 13 12.77 -45.50 47.99
C ILE A 13 13.28 -45.97 46.64
N GLY A 14 12.66 -45.51 45.56
CA GLY A 14 13.20 -45.74 44.21
C GLY A 14 12.27 -45.42 43.07
N PHE A 15 11.35 -44.46 43.21
CA PHE A 15 10.48 -44.07 42.09
C PHE A 15 9.94 -42.63 42.25
N SER A 16 10.79 -41.65 42.55
CA SER A 16 10.31 -40.26 42.66
C SER A 16 11.40 -39.21 42.42
N ILE A 17 12.11 -39.26 41.28
CA ILE A 17 12.83 -38.07 40.78
C ILE A 17 12.88 -38.11 39.24
N MET A 18 11.72 -38.01 38.57
CA MET A 18 11.67 -37.68 37.13
C MET A 18 10.33 -37.06 36.76
N LEU A 19 9.83 -36.16 37.59
CA LEU A 19 8.66 -35.35 37.31
C LEU A 19 9.01 -33.96 37.84
N ILE A 20 9.13 -32.97 36.94
CA ILE A 20 9.30 -31.52 37.13
C ILE A 20 10.37 -31.07 36.12
N LEU A 21 9.99 -30.99 34.84
CA LEU A 21 10.51 -29.98 33.90
C LEU A 21 9.60 -29.88 32.65
N TRP A 22 8.28 -29.87 32.86
CA TRP A 22 7.31 -29.40 31.87
C TRP A 22 6.70 -28.11 32.43
N MET A 23 7.54 -27.10 32.63
CA MET A 23 7.04 -25.73 32.79
C MET A 23 6.69 -25.22 31.39
N GLY A 24 5.43 -24.82 31.25
CA GLY A 24 4.76 -24.58 29.98
C GLY A 24 5.51 -23.60 29.08
N LEU A 25 5.86 -24.09 27.90
CA LEU A 25 5.90 -23.24 26.72
C LEU A 25 4.45 -22.83 26.46
N SER A 26 4.08 -21.64 26.92
CA SER A 26 2.91 -20.97 26.37
C SER A 26 3.21 -20.71 24.90
N ASP A 27 2.67 -21.55 24.01
CA ASP A 27 2.66 -21.23 22.59
C ASP A 27 1.98 -19.87 22.45
N ALA A 28 2.77 -18.84 22.11
CA ALA A 28 2.23 -17.61 21.60
C ALA A 28 1.47 -18.00 20.32
N GLN A 29 0.15 -18.12 20.42
CA GLN A 29 -0.68 -18.45 19.27
C GLN A 29 -0.76 -17.18 18.41
N ALA A 30 -0.30 -17.28 17.16
CA ALA A 30 -0.37 -16.16 16.24
C ALA A 30 -1.82 -15.75 16.07
N THR A 31 -2.12 -14.49 16.41
CA THR A 31 -3.50 -13.99 16.36
C THR A 31 -3.70 -13.28 15.03
N GLY A 32 -4.68 -13.72 14.25
CA GLY A 32 -5.06 -13.10 13.00
C GLY A 32 -5.45 -11.63 13.23
N THR A 33 -4.73 -10.73 12.58
CA THR A 33 -4.90 -9.28 12.67
C THR A 33 -5.25 -8.77 11.29
N LYS A 34 -6.50 -8.36 11.10
CA LYS A 34 -6.98 -7.84 9.82
C LYS A 34 -6.44 -6.43 9.59
N VAL A 35 -5.95 -6.17 8.39
CA VAL A 35 -5.50 -4.86 7.95
C VAL A 35 -6.14 -4.54 6.60
N VAL A 36 -6.92 -3.46 6.57
CA VAL A 36 -7.39 -2.82 5.34
C VAL A 36 -6.40 -1.73 4.95
N VAL A 37 -5.98 -1.72 3.69
CA VAL A 37 -5.14 -0.66 3.12
C VAL A 37 -5.72 -0.18 1.80
N ARG A 38 -5.67 1.13 1.58
CA ARG A 38 -6.16 1.80 0.38
C ARG A 38 -5.11 2.74 -0.17
N ALA A 39 -5.16 2.95 -1.48
CA ALA A 39 -4.38 3.99 -2.16
C ALA A 39 -5.33 5.10 -2.59
N LEU A 40 -5.07 6.33 -2.13
CA LEU A 40 -5.83 7.52 -2.47
C LEU A 40 -4.97 8.41 -3.35
N ALA A 41 -5.42 8.79 -4.54
CA ALA A 41 -4.72 9.81 -5.30
C ALA A 41 -4.76 11.14 -4.52
N LYS A 42 -3.61 11.82 -4.39
CA LYS A 42 -3.52 13.06 -3.63
C LYS A 42 -4.47 14.09 -4.24
N ASP A 43 -5.27 14.70 -3.37
CA ASP A 43 -6.32 15.65 -3.74
C ASP A 43 -7.31 15.11 -4.79
N ALA A 44 -7.50 13.79 -4.79
CA ALA A 44 -8.38 13.09 -5.72
C ALA A 44 -8.99 11.85 -5.07
N MET A 45 -9.40 10.87 -5.89
CA MET A 45 -10.18 9.71 -5.47
C MET A 45 -9.33 8.45 -5.28
N PHE A 46 -9.93 7.36 -4.80
CA PHE A 46 -9.21 6.11 -4.58
C PHE A 46 -8.72 5.52 -5.91
N ILE A 47 -7.54 4.90 -5.89
CA ILE A 47 -6.98 4.24 -7.09
C ILE A 47 -7.56 2.83 -7.20
N GLY A 48 -8.60 2.75 -8.03
CA GLY A 48 -9.36 1.52 -8.28
C GLY A 48 -8.87 0.69 -9.46
N THR A 49 -9.68 -0.31 -9.80
CA THR A 49 -9.40 -1.30 -10.84
C THR A 49 -9.19 -0.67 -12.23
N SER A 50 -9.86 0.45 -12.53
CA SER A 50 -9.71 1.19 -13.79
C SER A 50 -8.27 1.63 -14.07
N MET A 51 -7.48 1.88 -13.02
CA MET A 51 -6.07 2.25 -13.09
C MET A 51 -5.13 1.07 -12.80
N GLY A 52 -5.65 -0.15 -12.89
CA GLY A 52 -4.95 -1.38 -12.51
C GLY A 52 -4.70 -1.52 -11.01
N GLY A 53 -5.28 -0.64 -10.18
CA GLY A 53 -5.07 -0.60 -8.74
C GLY A 53 -3.65 -0.15 -8.33
N ALA A 54 -3.35 -0.36 -7.05
CA ALA A 54 -2.07 -0.12 -6.42
C ALA A 54 -1.47 -1.44 -5.94
N ASN A 55 -0.22 -1.74 -6.32
CA ASN A 55 0.51 -2.88 -5.79
C ASN A 55 0.99 -2.56 -4.38
N LEU A 56 0.68 -3.41 -3.42
CA LEU A 56 0.90 -3.19 -2.02
C LEU A 56 1.85 -4.24 -1.44
N ILE A 57 2.75 -3.79 -0.56
CA ILE A 57 3.65 -4.64 0.23
C ILE A 57 3.57 -4.18 1.68
N ILE A 58 3.30 -5.11 2.60
CA ILE A 58 3.48 -4.93 4.05
C ILE A 58 4.74 -5.67 4.44
N ARG A 59 5.68 -4.97 5.05
CA ARG A 59 6.98 -5.51 5.45
C ARG A 59 7.21 -5.27 6.94
N ASP A 60 7.67 -6.28 7.63
CA ASP A 60 8.24 -6.13 8.96
C ASP A 60 9.51 -5.24 8.89
N VAL A 61 9.57 -4.18 9.68
CA VAL A 61 10.67 -3.21 9.60
C VAL A 61 11.98 -3.76 10.13
N GLU A 62 11.94 -4.63 11.14
CA GLU A 62 13.11 -5.14 11.83
C GLU A 62 13.79 -6.27 11.04
N SER A 63 13.02 -7.29 10.68
CA SER A 63 13.49 -8.45 9.93
C SER A 63 13.57 -8.21 8.42
N GLY A 64 12.84 -7.21 7.91
CA GLY A 64 12.67 -6.99 6.48
C GLY A 64 11.77 -8.01 5.78
N ALA A 65 11.14 -8.93 6.52
CA ALA A 65 10.26 -9.96 5.95
C ALA A 65 9.00 -9.34 5.33
N ILE A 66 8.60 -9.82 4.14
CA ILE A 66 7.30 -9.46 3.55
C ILE A 66 6.22 -10.24 4.28
N LEU A 67 5.32 -9.53 4.96
CA LEU A 67 4.22 -10.11 5.73
C LEU A 67 2.97 -10.31 4.86
N ALA A 68 2.74 -9.41 3.89
CA ALA A 68 1.68 -9.54 2.91
C ALA A 68 1.98 -8.74 1.65
N GLU A 69 1.42 -9.20 0.54
CA GLU A 69 1.36 -8.48 -0.73
C GLU A 69 -0.07 -8.47 -1.24
N GLY A 70 -0.42 -7.47 -2.03
CA GLY A 70 -1.74 -7.39 -2.61
C GLY A 70 -1.84 -6.35 -3.71
N ARG A 71 -3.01 -6.28 -4.33
CA ARG A 71 -3.34 -5.22 -5.28
C ARG A 71 -4.72 -4.69 -4.94
N THR A 72 -4.87 -3.36 -4.89
CA THR A 72 -6.20 -2.78 -4.63
C THR A 72 -7.16 -3.18 -5.76
N HIS A 73 -8.36 -3.58 -5.37
CA HIS A 73 -9.45 -3.92 -6.30
C HIS A 73 -10.75 -3.29 -5.80
N GLY A 74 -11.49 -2.67 -6.72
CA GLY A 74 -12.75 -1.98 -6.46
C GLY A 74 -12.88 -0.70 -7.28
N ASP A 75 -13.90 0.09 -6.98
CA ASP A 75 -14.12 1.39 -7.61
C ASP A 75 -13.29 2.52 -6.94
N THR A 76 -13.43 3.73 -7.45
CA THR A 76 -12.70 4.92 -6.99
C THR A 76 -13.36 5.61 -5.79
N GLY A 77 -14.50 5.11 -5.30
CA GLY A 77 -15.36 5.77 -4.31
C GLY A 77 -16.23 6.87 -4.90
N SER A 78 -16.90 7.63 -4.02
CA SER A 78 -17.81 8.72 -4.40
C SER A 78 -17.12 10.09 -4.46
N PRO A 79 -17.23 10.87 -5.55
CA PRO A 79 -16.67 12.22 -5.61
C PRO A 79 -17.33 13.17 -4.61
N VAL A 80 -18.60 12.92 -4.27
CA VAL A 80 -19.33 13.71 -3.25
C VAL A 80 -18.61 13.60 -1.90
N THR A 81 -18.29 12.38 -1.50
CA THR A 81 -17.69 12.10 -0.19
C THR A 81 -16.23 12.49 -0.12
N VAL A 82 -15.48 12.30 -1.20
CA VAL A 82 -14.01 12.46 -1.18
C VAL A 82 -13.55 13.87 -1.53
N ILE A 83 -14.28 14.56 -2.43
CA ILE A 83 -13.85 15.82 -3.06
C ILE A 83 -14.79 16.99 -2.75
N GLN A 84 -16.10 16.81 -2.97
CA GLN A 84 -17.02 17.95 -2.98
C GLN A 84 -17.42 18.39 -1.57
N GLU A 85 -17.62 17.46 -0.65
CA GLU A 85 -18.02 17.76 0.72
C GLU A 85 -16.81 18.01 1.64
N PRO A 86 -16.89 18.99 2.56
CA PRO A 86 -15.87 19.17 3.58
C PRO A 86 -15.67 17.90 4.42
N ARG A 87 -14.41 17.48 4.58
CA ARG A 87 -14.05 16.30 5.36
C ARG A 87 -14.40 16.50 6.84
N LYS A 88 -15.30 15.66 7.36
CA LYS A 88 -15.61 15.59 8.78
C LYS A 88 -14.83 14.46 9.43
N ARG A 89 -14.18 14.74 10.56
CA ARG A 89 -13.41 13.72 11.30
C ARG A 89 -14.31 12.53 11.66
N GLY A 90 -13.83 11.33 11.38
CA GLY A 90 -14.52 10.07 11.70
C GLY A 90 -15.64 9.68 10.73
N ARG A 91 -15.94 10.50 9.72
CA ARG A 91 -16.83 10.08 8.64
C ARG A 91 -16.05 9.20 7.66
N PRO A 92 -16.57 8.00 7.31
CA PRO A 92 -15.92 7.15 6.32
C PRO A 92 -15.77 7.86 4.98
N LEU A 93 -14.60 7.69 4.35
CA LEU A 93 -14.34 8.12 2.98
C LEU A 93 -14.68 7.02 1.97
N SER A 94 -14.70 5.77 2.43
CA SER A 94 -14.93 4.58 1.61
C SER A 94 -16.22 3.86 1.97
N ASP A 95 -16.70 3.09 1.01
CA ASP A 95 -17.78 2.12 1.14
C ASP A 95 -17.24 0.70 0.84
N PRO A 96 -18.09 -0.36 0.88
CA PRO A 96 -17.64 -1.72 0.61
C PRO A 96 -17.08 -1.96 -0.80
N SER A 97 -17.47 -1.16 -1.81
CA SER A 97 -17.01 -1.33 -3.21
C SER A 97 -15.76 -0.52 -3.54
N THR A 98 -15.45 0.48 -2.72
CA THR A 98 -14.22 1.28 -2.82
C THR A 98 -12.98 0.40 -2.76
N ALA A 99 -12.00 0.68 -3.62
CA ALA A 99 -10.82 -0.16 -3.79
C ALA A 99 -9.96 -0.32 -2.52
N LYS A 100 -9.65 -1.57 -2.15
CA LYS A 100 -8.77 -1.94 -1.02
C LYS A 100 -7.93 -3.18 -1.32
N VAL A 101 -6.89 -3.34 -0.51
CA VAL A 101 -6.38 -4.66 -0.10
C VAL A 101 -6.88 -4.92 1.32
N GLU A 102 -7.47 -6.08 1.55
CA GLU A 102 -7.80 -6.58 2.90
C GLU A 102 -7.03 -7.88 3.11
N THR A 103 -6.23 -7.94 4.17
CA THR A 103 -5.41 -9.11 4.49
C THR A 103 -5.43 -9.38 5.99
N SER A 104 -5.13 -10.61 6.39
CA SER A 104 -4.99 -11.01 7.80
C SER A 104 -3.55 -11.43 8.06
N LEU A 105 -2.92 -10.79 9.05
CA LEU A 105 -1.55 -11.05 9.45
C LEU A 105 -1.53 -11.80 10.77
N ASN A 106 -0.79 -12.91 10.81
CA ASN A 106 -0.60 -13.71 12.01
C ASN A 106 0.57 -13.13 12.81
N LEU A 107 0.26 -12.28 13.80
CA LEU A 107 1.26 -11.60 14.62
C LEU A 107 1.35 -12.27 16.01
N LEU A 108 2.58 -12.41 16.50
CA LEU A 108 2.88 -12.95 17.83
C LEU A 108 3.06 -11.85 18.88
N GLU A 109 3.57 -10.70 18.44
CA GLU A 109 3.85 -9.54 19.27
C GLU A 109 3.60 -8.25 18.48
N PRO A 110 3.49 -7.08 19.15
CA PRO A 110 3.45 -5.80 18.46
C PRO A 110 4.56 -5.70 17.42
N THR A 111 4.21 -5.45 16.17
CA THR A 111 5.15 -5.46 15.05
C THR A 111 5.13 -4.11 14.35
N LEU A 112 6.28 -3.45 14.24
CA LEU A 112 6.41 -2.25 13.42
C LEU A 112 6.49 -2.66 11.94
N VAL A 113 5.53 -2.23 11.14
CA VAL A 113 5.48 -2.55 9.72
C VAL A 113 5.67 -1.31 8.86
N SER A 114 6.28 -1.49 7.69
CA SER A 114 6.23 -0.55 6.58
C SER A 114 5.18 -1.03 5.58
N ILE A 115 4.25 -0.14 5.24
CA ILE A 115 3.25 -0.38 4.21
C ILE A 115 3.61 0.49 3.01
N GLU A 116 3.87 -0.14 1.88
CA GLU A 116 4.22 0.50 0.61
C GLU A 116 3.12 0.27 -0.42
N ALA A 117 2.74 1.31 -1.15
CA ALA A 117 1.88 1.22 -2.33
C ALA A 117 2.58 1.81 -3.55
N ARG A 118 2.53 1.09 -4.67
CA ARG A 118 3.00 1.53 -5.99
C ARG A 118 1.83 1.64 -6.95
N ALA A 119 1.53 2.85 -7.37
CA ALA A 119 0.31 3.14 -8.14
C ALA A 119 0.52 4.28 -9.15
N PRO A 120 -0.30 4.35 -10.21
CA PRO A 120 -1.20 3.30 -10.68
C PRO A 120 -0.43 2.12 -11.30
N ALA A 121 -0.97 0.91 -11.24
CA ALA A 121 -0.29 -0.26 -11.82
C ALA A 121 -0.40 -0.30 -13.36
N SER A 122 -1.47 0.26 -13.94
CA SER A 122 -1.67 0.27 -15.40
C SER A 122 -0.80 1.30 -16.13
N GLN A 123 -0.35 2.37 -15.46
CA GLN A 123 0.51 3.41 -16.03
C GLN A 123 1.91 3.39 -15.42
N ARG A 124 2.72 2.39 -15.82
CA ARG A 124 4.06 2.16 -15.24
C ARG A 124 4.99 3.37 -15.34
N GLN A 125 4.87 4.16 -16.39
CA GLN A 125 5.67 5.36 -16.63
C GLN A 125 5.36 6.51 -15.64
N SER A 126 4.17 6.51 -15.06
CA SER A 126 3.73 7.52 -14.09
C SER A 126 3.59 6.96 -12.68
N ARG A 127 4.13 5.75 -12.45
CA ARG A 127 3.94 5.04 -11.18
C ARG A 127 4.77 5.66 -10.08
N ILE A 128 4.10 6.06 -9.01
CA ILE A 128 4.70 6.59 -7.80
C ILE A 128 4.64 5.55 -6.68
N LYS A 129 5.63 5.62 -5.79
CA LYS A 129 5.69 4.85 -4.56
C LYS A 129 5.37 5.77 -3.38
N ALA A 130 4.38 5.41 -2.58
CA ALA A 130 4.14 6.01 -1.27
C ALA A 130 4.28 4.94 -0.20
N SER A 131 4.70 5.34 1.00
CA SER A 131 4.82 4.42 2.12
C SER A 131 4.59 5.12 3.45
N THR A 132 4.12 4.35 4.42
CA THR A 132 4.05 4.76 5.82
C THR A 132 4.58 3.64 6.73
N GLN A 133 4.77 3.95 8.00
CA GLN A 133 5.05 2.97 9.03
C GLN A 133 4.02 3.09 10.16
N LEU A 134 3.65 1.96 10.74
CA LEU A 134 2.81 1.91 11.93
C LEU A 134 3.05 0.61 12.70
N TRP A 135 2.67 0.63 13.98
CA TRP A 135 2.61 -0.56 14.79
C TRP A 135 1.30 -1.31 14.54
N LEU A 136 1.41 -2.60 14.27
CA LEU A 136 0.27 -3.52 14.30
C LEU A 136 0.32 -4.31 15.61
N LEU A 137 -0.83 -4.46 16.25
CA LEU A 137 -0.96 -5.19 17.51
C LEU A 137 -1.72 -6.51 17.26
N PRO A 138 -1.24 -7.65 17.80
CA PRO A 138 -1.93 -8.93 17.65
C PRO A 138 -3.42 -8.88 18.03
N GLY A 139 -4.28 -9.29 17.10
CA GLY A 139 -5.74 -9.34 17.29
C GLY A 139 -6.43 -7.97 17.35
N LYS A 140 -5.75 -6.89 16.94
CA LYS A 140 -6.33 -5.54 16.84
C LYS A 140 -6.46 -5.14 15.38
N ASP A 141 -7.64 -5.38 14.85
CA ASP A 141 -7.94 -5.12 13.45
C ASP A 141 -7.94 -3.63 13.11
N ILE A 142 -7.49 -3.32 11.88
CA ILE A 142 -7.62 -2.02 11.26
C ILE A 142 -8.63 -2.15 10.12
N GLU A 143 -9.88 -1.76 10.38
CA GLU A 143 -11.02 -1.88 9.48
C GLU A 143 -11.50 -0.51 8.93
N GLY A 144 -12.65 -0.50 8.24
CA GLY A 144 -13.25 0.71 7.68
C GLY A 144 -12.43 1.30 6.53
N ASP A 145 -12.04 2.57 6.66
CA ASP A 145 -11.15 3.24 5.69
C ASP A 145 -9.73 2.64 5.70
N GLY A 146 -9.34 1.99 6.79
CA GLY A 146 -8.04 1.34 6.91
C GLY A 146 -6.87 2.33 6.96
N VAL A 147 -5.70 1.84 6.57
CA VAL A 147 -4.53 2.69 6.28
C VAL A 147 -4.67 3.26 4.88
N ILE A 148 -4.74 4.58 4.76
CA ILE A 148 -4.78 5.27 3.46
C ILE A 148 -3.38 5.79 3.12
N LEU A 149 -2.84 5.35 1.98
CA LEU A 149 -1.62 5.88 1.40
C LEU A 149 -1.95 6.88 0.30
N GLU A 150 -1.58 8.14 0.50
CA GLU A 150 -1.73 9.19 -0.51
C GLU A 150 -0.66 9.06 -1.59
N ILE A 151 -1.10 8.96 -2.84
CA ILE A 151 -0.25 8.82 -4.03
C ILE A 151 -0.25 10.17 -4.78
N PRO A 152 0.86 10.93 -4.76
CA PRO A 152 0.93 12.23 -5.43
C PRO A 152 1.09 12.12 -6.95
N SER A 153 1.14 13.28 -7.61
CA SER A 153 1.40 13.47 -9.05
C SER A 153 0.20 13.19 -9.96
N PHE A 154 0.45 13.24 -11.27
CA PHE A 154 -0.51 12.95 -12.33
C PHE A 154 -0.11 11.69 -13.09
N ALA A 155 -1.08 11.00 -13.66
CA ALA A 155 -0.86 9.94 -14.61
C ALA A 155 -0.72 10.55 -16.02
N VAL A 156 0.52 10.68 -16.50
CA VAL A 156 0.86 11.22 -17.81
C VAL A 156 1.16 10.09 -18.79
N ASN A 157 0.59 10.15 -19.99
CA ASN A 157 0.89 9.24 -21.09
C ASN A 157 1.16 10.03 -22.38
N ILE A 158 2.29 9.76 -23.02
CA ILE A 158 2.63 10.36 -24.32
C ILE A 158 2.03 9.47 -25.40
N LEU A 159 1.10 10.00 -26.18
CA LEU A 159 0.41 9.30 -27.26
C LEU A 159 1.13 9.48 -28.61
N SER A 160 1.78 10.63 -28.80
CA SER A 160 2.61 10.94 -29.95
C SER A 160 3.75 11.88 -29.55
N PRO A 161 4.98 11.71 -30.07
CA PRO A 161 5.41 10.60 -30.94
C PRO A 161 5.45 9.25 -30.19
N GLN A 162 5.32 8.15 -30.92
CA GLN A 162 5.42 6.81 -30.33
C GLN A 162 6.88 6.43 -30.01
N PRO A 163 7.11 5.54 -29.04
CA PRO A 163 8.45 5.01 -28.79
C PRO A 163 9.08 4.42 -30.05
N ALA A 164 10.31 4.86 -30.36
CA ALA A 164 11.06 4.48 -31.56
C ALA A 164 10.39 4.85 -32.90
N GLU A 165 9.44 5.78 -32.90
CA GLU A 165 8.94 6.39 -34.13
C GLU A 165 10.10 7.07 -34.87
N ARG A 166 10.29 6.67 -36.14
CA ARG A 166 11.31 7.26 -37.01
C ARG A 166 10.62 8.21 -37.96
N VAL A 167 11.11 9.45 -38.00
CA VAL A 167 10.59 10.44 -38.91
C VAL A 167 11.73 10.99 -39.76
N GLN A 168 11.50 11.10 -41.07
CA GLN A 168 12.49 11.63 -42.00
C GLN A 168 12.58 13.14 -41.83
N LEU A 169 13.76 13.63 -41.44
CA LEU A 169 14.04 15.06 -41.22
C LEU A 169 13.71 15.91 -42.46
N SER A 170 13.95 15.39 -43.66
CA SER A 170 13.69 16.08 -44.92
C SER A 170 12.21 16.37 -45.19
N SER A 171 11.29 15.63 -44.57
CA SER A 171 9.85 15.81 -44.73
C SER A 171 9.18 16.43 -43.51
N LEU A 172 9.97 16.84 -42.50
CA LEU A 172 9.44 17.24 -41.19
C LEU A 172 9.28 18.74 -41.08
N GLN A 173 8.04 19.21 -40.99
CA GLN A 173 7.73 20.62 -40.69
C GLN A 173 7.56 20.85 -39.19
N SER A 174 6.94 19.90 -38.49
CA SER A 174 6.74 19.90 -37.04
C SER A 174 6.61 18.46 -36.52
N VAL A 175 6.81 18.27 -35.22
CA VAL A 175 6.51 17.01 -34.53
C VAL A 175 5.22 17.23 -33.73
N PRO A 176 4.11 16.55 -34.06
CA PRO A 176 2.93 16.60 -33.20
C PRO A 176 3.26 15.94 -31.86
N ILE A 177 2.98 16.64 -30.77
CA ILE A 177 3.08 16.07 -29.42
C ILE A 177 1.68 16.00 -28.86
N THR A 178 1.26 14.77 -28.56
CA THR A 178 -0.04 14.51 -27.93
C THR A 178 0.17 13.74 -26.66
N LEU A 179 -0.45 14.20 -25.58
CA LEU A 179 -0.35 13.61 -24.26
C LEU A 179 -1.73 13.54 -23.61
N ASN A 180 -1.91 12.53 -22.76
CA ASN A 180 -3.07 12.36 -21.91
C ASN A 180 -2.63 12.54 -20.46
N VAL A 181 -3.20 13.50 -19.76
CA VAL A 181 -2.90 13.80 -18.35
C VAL A 181 -4.17 13.58 -17.54
N LEU A 182 -4.07 12.73 -16.52
CA LEU A 182 -5.17 12.40 -15.62
C LEU A 182 -4.71 12.52 -14.17
N MET A 183 -5.64 12.66 -13.25
CA MET A 183 -5.35 12.37 -11.84
C MET A 183 -4.90 10.91 -11.69
N MET A 184 -4.15 10.57 -10.63
CA MET A 184 -3.68 9.19 -10.41
C MET A 184 -4.82 8.17 -10.23
N CYS A 185 -6.04 8.62 -9.91
CA CYS A 185 -7.27 7.83 -9.91
C CYS A 185 -7.84 7.53 -11.31
N GLY A 186 -7.27 8.11 -12.37
CA GLY A 186 -7.81 8.08 -13.72
C GLY A 186 -8.88 9.13 -13.98
N CYS A 187 -9.16 9.98 -13.00
CA CYS A 187 -10.14 11.04 -13.10
C CYS A 187 -9.65 12.12 -14.09
N PRO A 188 -10.52 12.62 -14.98
CA PRO A 188 -10.12 13.57 -16.03
C PRO A 188 -9.82 14.95 -15.46
N ILE A 189 -8.91 15.65 -16.14
CA ILE A 189 -8.60 17.07 -15.90
C ILE A 189 -9.15 17.82 -17.11
N THR A 190 -10.17 18.64 -16.91
CA THR A 190 -10.89 19.35 -17.97
C THR A 190 -11.21 20.77 -17.54
N PRO A 191 -11.28 21.75 -18.46
CA PRO A 191 -11.75 23.09 -18.12
C PRO A 191 -13.09 23.03 -17.39
N ASP A 192 -13.21 23.78 -16.29
CA ASP A 192 -14.41 23.86 -15.44
C ASP A 192 -14.86 22.52 -14.82
N GLY A 193 -13.99 21.50 -14.82
CA GLY A 193 -14.22 20.20 -14.20
C GLY A 193 -13.96 20.19 -12.69
N LEU A 194 -14.16 19.03 -12.05
CA LEU A 194 -13.81 18.84 -10.62
C LEU A 194 -12.32 19.07 -10.37
N TRP A 195 -11.48 18.65 -11.32
CA TRP A 195 -10.09 19.03 -11.42
C TRP A 195 -9.96 19.94 -12.64
N ASP A 196 -10.12 21.23 -12.39
CA ASP A 196 -10.17 22.26 -13.43
C ASP A 196 -8.81 22.42 -14.13
N ALA A 197 -8.79 22.14 -15.43
CA ALA A 197 -7.57 22.25 -16.26
C ALA A 197 -6.96 23.65 -16.24
N ASN A 198 -7.77 24.70 -16.06
CA ASN A 198 -7.31 26.09 -16.04
C ASN A 198 -6.45 26.42 -14.79
N GLN A 199 -6.36 25.50 -13.84
CA GLN A 199 -5.58 25.64 -12.60
C GLN A 199 -4.27 24.84 -12.63
N TYR A 200 -3.95 24.21 -13.76
CA TYR A 200 -2.72 23.43 -13.93
C TYR A 200 -1.90 23.98 -15.09
N GLU A 201 -0.58 23.84 -14.97
CA GLU A 201 0.36 24.07 -16.07
C GLU A 201 0.85 22.72 -16.58
N VAL A 202 0.81 22.51 -17.90
CA VAL A 202 1.44 21.36 -18.53
C VAL A 202 2.40 21.84 -19.58
N ALA A 203 3.68 21.52 -19.38
CA ALA A 203 4.75 21.87 -20.30
C ALA A 203 5.61 20.67 -20.66
N GLY A 204 6.12 20.67 -21.89
CA GLY A 204 7.09 19.70 -22.41
C GLY A 204 8.43 20.38 -22.64
N ILE A 205 9.50 19.79 -22.13
CA ILE A 205 10.86 20.30 -22.34
C ILE A 205 11.49 19.55 -23.52
N VAL A 206 11.82 20.27 -24.58
CA VAL A 206 12.50 19.74 -25.75
C VAL A 206 14.01 19.80 -25.51
N LYS A 207 14.68 18.67 -25.69
CA LYS A 207 16.14 18.57 -25.54
C LYS A 207 16.78 18.08 -26.82
N HIS A 208 17.87 18.73 -27.23
CA HIS A 208 18.76 18.26 -28.28
C HIS A 208 20.10 17.86 -27.65
N ASN A 209 20.52 16.60 -27.85
CA ASN A 209 21.72 16.02 -27.23
C ASN A 209 21.79 16.24 -25.71
N GLY A 210 20.64 16.10 -25.03
CA GLY A 210 20.52 16.28 -23.57
C GLY A 210 20.44 17.73 -23.10
N ILE A 211 20.64 18.71 -23.98
CA ILE A 211 20.58 20.14 -23.67
C ILE A 211 19.16 20.65 -23.94
N PRO A 212 18.48 21.30 -22.98
CA PRO A 212 17.21 21.97 -23.23
C PRO A 212 17.34 23.03 -24.32
N VAL A 213 16.49 22.96 -25.33
CA VAL A 213 16.45 23.92 -26.44
C VAL A 213 15.13 24.69 -26.51
N ASP A 214 14.06 24.13 -25.94
CA ASP A 214 12.75 24.78 -25.93
C ASP A 214 11.85 24.21 -24.82
N THR A 215 10.81 24.96 -24.45
CA THR A 215 9.73 24.54 -23.56
C THR A 215 8.40 24.85 -24.22
N VAL A 216 7.62 23.81 -24.50
CA VAL A 216 6.30 23.92 -25.14
C VAL A 216 5.23 23.84 -24.07
N SER A 217 4.39 24.87 -23.94
CA SER A 217 3.21 24.85 -23.06
C SER A 217 2.02 24.22 -23.78
N PHE A 218 1.23 23.42 -23.05
CA PHE A 218 0.04 22.72 -23.55
C PHE A 218 -1.26 23.25 -22.93
N ILE A 219 -1.24 23.54 -21.62
CA ILE A 219 -2.28 24.24 -20.84
C ILE A 219 -1.59 25.16 -19.83
#